data_AF-A0A1G5I8C7-F1
#
_entry.id   AF-A0A1G5I8C7-F1
#
_cell.length_a   1.000
_cell.length_b   1.000
_cell.length_c   1.000
_cell.angle_alpha   90.00
_cell.angle_beta   90.00
_cell.angle_gamma   90.00
#
_symmetry.space_group_name_H-M   'P 1'
#
loop_
_entity.id
_entity.type
_entity.pdbx_description
1 polymer ?
#
loop_
_entity_poly.entity_id
_entity_poly.type
_entity_poly.pdbx_seq_one_letter_code
_entity_poly.pdbx_strand_id
1 'polypeptide(L)'
;MILGQKQYARSPVPQAYVWIADYYDGTYLSEYDFQTQRPANFYDIQKEKLVYFGVIGQGSQAYYNVANGVFHINMDRYSIAYESHGQEYPLTGRTFVYNDIIQYKNGSSEASMRGLAGGQSSGAFRNAIECFNFGYKKTMDLHDANISFQCVCSLPINEGAFFQIKISSNMDLPGQLVIRKNGLIIDRVVAPLKANHAGMINWDLR
;
A
#
# COMPACT_ATOMS: atom_id res chain seq x y z
N MET A 1 8.47 -13.41 -12.30
CA MET A 1 7.31 -12.69 -11.73
C MET A 1 6.61 -13.59 -10.73
N ILE A 2 6.21 -13.05 -9.59
CA ILE A 2 5.58 -13.73 -8.47
C ILE A 2 4.13 -13.28 -8.31
N LEU A 3 3.89 -11.97 -8.36
CA LEU A 3 2.58 -11.37 -8.18
C LEU A 3 1.68 -11.70 -9.37
N GLY A 4 0.42 -12.00 -9.07
CA GLY A 4 -0.55 -12.53 -10.04
C GLY A 4 -0.53 -14.05 -10.19
N GLN A 5 0.48 -14.75 -9.67
CA GLN A 5 0.54 -16.22 -9.69
C GLN A 5 0.03 -16.83 -8.39
N LYS A 6 -1.12 -17.51 -8.44
CA LYS A 6 -1.83 -18.05 -7.25
C LYS A 6 -1.00 -18.97 -6.35
N GLN A 7 0.05 -19.61 -6.89
CA GLN A 7 0.94 -20.48 -6.11
C GLN A 7 1.76 -19.72 -5.05
N TYR A 8 1.98 -18.42 -5.22
CA TYR A 8 2.75 -17.59 -4.29
C TYR A 8 1.83 -16.74 -3.41
N ALA A 9 1.09 -17.37 -2.52
CA ALA A 9 0.15 -16.69 -1.62
C ALA A 9 0.54 -16.79 -0.14
N ARG A 10 1.72 -17.35 0.16
CA ARG A 10 2.19 -17.57 1.53
C ARG A 10 3.56 -16.96 1.73
N SER A 11 3.78 -16.44 2.93
CA SER A 11 5.09 -15.99 3.37
C SER A 11 6.06 -17.17 3.45
N PRO A 12 7.32 -17.02 3.01
CA PRO A 12 8.36 -18.05 3.13
C PRO A 12 8.93 -18.15 4.56
N VAL A 13 8.59 -17.21 5.45
CA VAL A 13 9.06 -17.13 6.84
C VAL A 13 7.88 -16.98 7.82
N PRO A 14 8.07 -17.17 9.14
CA PRO A 14 7.04 -16.97 10.18
C PRO A 14 6.62 -15.50 10.40
N GLN A 15 6.28 -14.80 9.32
CA GLN A 15 5.75 -13.45 9.26
C GLN A 15 4.47 -13.48 8.43
N ALA A 16 3.46 -12.69 8.80
CA ALA A 16 2.16 -12.75 8.12
C ALA A 16 2.24 -12.41 6.63
N TYR A 17 2.94 -11.33 6.29
CA TYR A 17 3.14 -10.87 4.91
C TYR A 17 4.60 -10.50 4.65
N VAL A 18 5.07 -10.66 3.41
CA VAL A 18 6.39 -10.21 2.95
C VAL A 18 6.25 -9.38 1.68
N TRP A 19 7.09 -8.36 1.50
CA TRP A 19 7.05 -7.57 0.28
C TRP A 19 7.68 -8.29 -0.92
N ILE A 20 7.16 -7.99 -2.11
CA ILE A 20 7.61 -8.52 -3.41
C ILE A 20 7.71 -7.37 -4.40
N ALA A 21 8.82 -7.33 -5.13
CA ALA A 21 9.10 -6.44 -6.25
C ALA A 21 9.32 -7.27 -7.52
N ASP A 22 8.36 -7.22 -8.45
CA ASP A 22 8.49 -7.90 -9.75
C ASP A 22 9.03 -6.95 -10.82
N TYR A 23 9.95 -7.46 -11.64
CA TYR A 23 10.62 -6.68 -12.69
C TYR A 23 10.18 -7.08 -14.10
N TYR A 24 10.31 -6.16 -15.05
CA TYR A 24 9.90 -6.38 -16.44
C TYR A 24 10.70 -7.47 -17.17
N ASP A 25 11.91 -7.78 -16.70
CA ASP A 25 12.78 -8.82 -17.24
C ASP A 25 12.40 -10.23 -16.73
N GLY A 26 11.31 -10.32 -15.96
CA GLY A 26 10.80 -11.56 -15.40
C GLY A 26 11.46 -11.96 -14.07
N THR A 27 12.53 -11.28 -13.65
CA THR A 27 13.14 -11.47 -12.33
C THR A 27 12.31 -10.78 -11.23
N TYR A 28 12.67 -11.02 -9.97
CA TYR A 28 12.02 -10.41 -8.82
C TYR A 28 13.00 -10.26 -7.65
N LEU A 29 12.65 -9.37 -6.72
CA LEU A 29 13.27 -9.28 -5.41
C LEU A 29 12.16 -9.44 -4.36
N SER A 30 12.39 -10.27 -3.35
CA SER A 30 11.47 -10.47 -2.23
C SER A 30 12.14 -10.13 -0.90
N GLU A 31 11.35 -9.74 0.09
CA GLU A 31 11.86 -9.42 1.44
C GLU A 31 12.68 -10.56 2.03
N TYR A 32 12.22 -11.79 1.80
CA TYR A 32 12.92 -13.00 2.17
C TYR A 32 12.95 -13.90 0.94
N ASP A 33 14.10 -14.48 0.66
CA ASP A 33 14.25 -15.47 -0.40
C ASP A 33 13.43 -16.73 -0.09
N PHE A 34 12.72 -17.27 -1.09
CA PHE A 34 11.78 -18.37 -0.88
C PHE A 34 12.44 -19.72 -0.55
N GLN A 35 13.72 -19.88 -0.85
CA GLN A 35 14.45 -21.14 -0.63
C GLN A 35 15.35 -21.04 0.61
N THR A 36 16.15 -19.97 0.68
CA THR A 36 17.16 -19.76 1.70
C THR A 36 16.64 -18.98 2.90
N GLN A 37 15.47 -18.34 2.80
CA GLN A 37 14.87 -17.49 3.84
C GLN A 37 15.77 -16.31 4.27
N ARG A 38 16.80 -15.99 3.48
CA ARG A 38 17.68 -14.86 3.75
C ARG A 38 16.95 -13.56 3.45
N PRO A 39 17.07 -12.54 4.32
CA PRO A 39 16.44 -11.25 4.08
C PRO A 39 17.16 -10.51 2.94
N ALA A 40 16.40 -9.76 2.15
CA ALA A 40 16.91 -8.79 1.19
C ALA A 40 16.71 -7.37 1.70
N ASN A 41 17.54 -6.44 1.19
CA ASN A 41 17.40 -5.04 1.55
C ASN A 41 16.36 -4.35 0.65
N PHE A 42 15.45 -3.60 1.25
CA PHE A 42 14.46 -2.81 0.52
C PHE A 42 15.09 -1.80 -0.44
N TYR A 43 16.26 -1.26 -0.10
CA TYR A 43 16.98 -0.29 -0.93
C TYR A 43 17.64 -0.91 -2.17
N ASP A 44 17.71 -2.24 -2.27
CA ASP A 44 18.21 -2.95 -3.45
C ASP A 44 17.14 -3.06 -4.55
N ILE A 45 15.90 -2.62 -4.29
CA ILE A 45 14.83 -2.64 -5.28
C ILE A 45 15.17 -1.69 -6.44
N GLN A 46 15.29 -2.26 -7.64
CA GLN A 46 15.47 -1.55 -8.91
C GLN A 46 14.14 -0.88 -9.34
N LYS A 47 13.88 0.33 -8.83
CA LYS A 47 12.60 1.05 -9.00
C LYS A 47 12.24 1.30 -10.48
N GLU A 48 13.23 1.48 -11.33
CA GLU A 48 13.11 1.68 -12.77
C GLU A 48 12.68 0.41 -13.52
N LYS A 49 12.83 -0.77 -12.92
CA LYS A 49 12.41 -2.04 -13.52
C LYS A 49 11.06 -2.56 -13.05
N LEU A 50 10.48 -1.93 -12.02
CA LEU A 50 9.28 -2.43 -11.36
C LEU A 50 8.07 -2.48 -12.30
N VAL A 51 7.40 -3.63 -12.29
CA VAL A 51 6.08 -3.83 -12.93
C VAL A 51 5.00 -3.96 -11.87
N TYR A 52 5.27 -4.72 -10.81
CA TYR A 52 4.38 -4.86 -9.66
C TYR A 52 5.16 -4.68 -8.37
N PHE A 53 4.52 -4.02 -7.40
CA PHE A 53 5.02 -3.95 -6.03
C PHE A 53 3.87 -4.21 -5.06
N GLY A 54 4.15 -4.98 -4.02
CA GLY A 54 3.13 -5.37 -3.05
C GLY A 54 3.63 -6.34 -2.03
N VAL A 55 2.70 -7.10 -1.47
CA VAL A 55 2.95 -8.11 -0.44
C VAL A 55 2.20 -9.40 -0.74
N ILE A 56 2.76 -10.50 -0.26
CA ILE A 56 2.12 -11.82 -0.23
C ILE A 56 2.13 -12.37 1.18
N GLY A 57 1.16 -13.21 1.52
CA GLY A 57 1.04 -13.72 2.88
C GLY A 57 -0.39 -14.11 3.23
N GLN A 58 -0.57 -14.84 4.34
CA GLN A 58 -1.89 -15.24 4.84
C GLN A 58 -2.84 -15.89 3.79
N GLY A 59 -2.30 -16.53 2.75
CA GLY A 59 -3.10 -17.13 1.68
C GLY A 59 -3.61 -16.15 0.62
N SER A 60 -3.12 -14.90 0.61
CA SER A 60 -3.52 -13.86 -0.35
C SER A 60 -2.33 -13.09 -0.93
N GLN A 61 -2.64 -12.24 -1.91
CA GLN A 61 -1.72 -11.25 -2.48
C GLN A 61 -2.43 -9.90 -2.52
N ALA A 62 -1.68 -8.85 -2.20
CA ALA A 62 -2.10 -7.47 -2.35
C ALA A 62 -0.96 -6.69 -2.99
N TYR A 63 -1.18 -6.10 -4.16
CA TYR A 63 -0.14 -5.40 -4.91
C TYR A 63 -0.74 -4.29 -5.76
N TYR A 64 0.08 -3.44 -6.38
CA TYR A 64 -0.38 -2.54 -7.43
C TYR A 64 0.48 -2.68 -8.68
N ASN A 65 -0.12 -2.31 -9.82
CA ASN A 65 0.57 -2.22 -11.09
C ASN A 65 1.28 -0.87 -11.19
N VAL A 66 2.59 -0.88 -11.34
CA VAL A 66 3.43 0.31 -11.35
C VAL A 66 3.19 1.20 -12.57
N ALA A 67 2.70 0.64 -13.68
CA ALA A 67 2.41 1.39 -14.90
C ALA A 67 1.07 2.14 -14.87
N ASN A 68 0.22 1.90 -13.86
CA ASN A 68 -1.07 2.59 -13.76
C ASN A 68 -1.58 2.88 -12.33
N GLY A 69 -0.86 2.45 -11.29
CA GLY A 69 -1.19 2.70 -9.89
C GLY A 69 -2.40 1.92 -9.37
N VAL A 70 -3.01 1.04 -10.18
CA VAL A 70 -4.21 0.27 -9.79
C VAL A 70 -3.82 -0.83 -8.81
N PHE A 71 -4.48 -0.85 -7.65
CA PHE A 71 -4.31 -1.89 -6.64
C PHE A 71 -5.08 -3.15 -7.03
N HIS A 72 -4.48 -4.30 -6.80
CA HIS A 72 -5.02 -5.64 -6.97
C HIS A 72 -5.00 -6.30 -5.60
N ILE A 73 -6.19 -6.53 -5.03
CA ILE A 73 -6.34 -7.06 -3.67
C ILE A 73 -7.35 -8.19 -3.76
N ASN A 74 -6.93 -9.42 -3.47
CA ASN A 74 -7.76 -10.62 -3.62
C ASN A 74 -8.41 -10.74 -5.02
N MET A 75 -7.67 -10.40 -6.08
CA MET A 75 -8.10 -10.33 -7.48
C MET A 75 -9.03 -9.16 -7.85
N ASP A 76 -9.55 -8.41 -6.88
CA ASP A 76 -10.30 -7.19 -7.15
C ASP A 76 -9.37 -6.03 -7.49
N ARG A 77 -9.77 -5.24 -8.50
CA ARG A 77 -9.02 -4.07 -8.95
C ARG A 77 -9.61 -2.81 -8.36
N TYR A 78 -8.81 -2.05 -7.64
CA TYR A 78 -9.20 -0.77 -7.05
C TYR A 78 -8.54 0.39 -7.78
N SER A 79 -9.36 1.28 -8.32
CA SER A 79 -8.92 2.53 -8.91
C SER A 79 -9.59 3.72 -8.23
N ILE A 80 -8.83 4.80 -8.10
CA ILE A 80 -9.21 6.04 -7.43
C ILE A 80 -9.10 7.18 -8.45
N ALA A 81 -10.11 8.04 -8.44
CA ALA A 81 -10.14 9.30 -9.17
C ALA A 81 -10.59 10.43 -8.23
N TYR A 82 -10.35 11.67 -8.64
CA TYR A 82 -10.89 12.85 -8.00
C TYR A 82 -11.85 13.55 -8.98
N GLU A 83 -12.98 14.03 -8.50
CA GLU A 83 -13.98 14.71 -9.33
C GLU A 83 -14.27 16.10 -8.74
N SER A 84 -14.19 17.13 -9.57
CA SER A 84 -14.49 18.52 -9.19
C SER A 84 -15.11 19.24 -10.38
N HIS A 85 -16.20 19.99 -10.14
CA HIS A 85 -16.92 20.75 -11.17
C HIS A 85 -17.33 19.92 -12.41
N GLY A 86 -17.64 18.63 -12.24
CA GLY A 86 -17.99 17.72 -13.34
C GLY A 86 -16.78 17.26 -14.18
N GLN A 87 -15.57 17.66 -13.82
CA GLN A 87 -14.32 17.18 -14.40
C GLN A 87 -13.73 16.06 -13.55
N GLU A 88 -13.35 14.97 -14.20
CA GLU A 88 -12.66 13.85 -13.56
C GLU A 88 -11.14 13.96 -13.74
N TYR A 89 -10.43 13.77 -12.64
CA TYR A 89 -8.98 13.70 -12.48
C TYR A 89 -8.62 12.26 -12.09
N PRO A 90 -8.36 11.38 -13.07
CA PRO A 90 -8.02 9.99 -12.78
C PRO A 90 -6.63 9.89 -12.13
N LEU A 91 -6.62 9.66 -10.81
CA LEU A 91 -5.39 9.54 -10.01
C LEU A 91 -4.66 8.21 -10.27
N THR A 92 -5.41 7.22 -10.74
CA THR A 92 -4.95 5.87 -11.11
C THR A 92 -5.62 5.44 -12.41
N GLY A 93 -5.13 4.37 -13.04
CA GLY A 93 -5.69 3.80 -14.28
C GLY A 93 -5.23 4.49 -15.56
N ARG A 94 -4.33 5.47 -15.46
CA ARG A 94 -3.62 6.09 -16.59
C ARG A 94 -2.19 5.56 -16.70
N THR A 95 -1.58 5.72 -17.88
CA THR A 95 -0.18 5.33 -18.15
C THR A 95 0.82 6.29 -17.50
N PHE A 96 0.79 6.40 -16.17
CA PHE A 96 1.82 7.05 -15.37
C PHE A 96 2.66 5.99 -14.66
N VAL A 97 3.95 6.26 -14.45
CA VAL A 97 4.82 5.36 -13.68
C VAL A 97 4.78 5.73 -12.20
N TYR A 98 4.36 4.80 -11.35
CA TYR A 98 4.17 4.92 -9.90
C TYR A 98 5.26 4.15 -9.13
N ASN A 99 6.53 4.44 -9.41
CA ASN A 99 7.68 3.69 -8.88
C ASN A 99 8.30 4.29 -7.60
N ASP A 100 7.74 5.39 -7.07
CA ASP A 100 8.12 5.92 -5.76
C ASP A 100 7.40 5.15 -4.64
N ILE A 101 7.91 3.94 -4.44
CA ILE A 101 7.31 2.91 -3.58
C ILE A 101 7.43 3.26 -2.10
N ILE A 102 6.41 2.87 -1.33
CA ILE A 102 6.34 3.03 0.13
C ILE A 102 6.17 1.65 0.74
N GLN A 103 6.94 1.34 1.78
CA GLN A 103 6.77 0.14 2.60
C GLN A 103 7.13 0.46 4.04
N TYR A 104 6.30 0.00 4.98
CA TYR A 104 6.63 -0.01 6.41
C TYR A 104 5.72 -1.00 7.15
N LYS A 105 6.09 -1.30 8.39
CA LYS A 105 5.31 -2.15 9.30
C LYS A 105 5.08 -1.42 10.60
N ASN A 106 3.87 -1.54 11.14
CA ASN A 106 3.58 -1.06 12.49
C ASN A 106 3.94 -2.18 13.45
N GLY A 107 4.84 -1.91 14.39
CA GLY A 107 5.24 -2.86 15.43
C GLY A 107 4.80 -2.37 16.81
N SER A 108 4.45 -3.31 17.68
CA SER A 108 4.20 -3.07 19.10
C SER A 108 5.22 -3.88 19.92
N SER A 109 5.52 -3.40 21.12
CA SER A 109 6.31 -4.12 22.11
C SER A 109 5.66 -3.94 23.48
N GLU A 110 5.20 -5.04 24.05
CA GLU A 110 4.59 -5.07 25.37
C GLU A 110 5.62 -5.56 26.39
N ALA A 111 5.89 -4.73 27.40
CA ALA A 111 6.74 -5.09 28.53
C ALA A 111 5.86 -5.49 29.72
N SER A 112 6.05 -6.71 30.24
CA SER A 112 5.41 -7.10 31.49
C SER A 112 6.29 -6.69 32.67
N MET A 113 5.79 -5.78 33.52
CA MET A 113 6.46 -5.38 34.77
C MET A 113 6.21 -6.36 35.93
N ARG A 114 5.57 -7.51 35.71
CA ARG A 114 5.24 -8.50 36.76
C ARG A 114 6.46 -9.06 37.50
N GLY A 115 7.65 -8.98 36.91
CA GLY A 115 8.92 -9.37 37.53
C GLY A 115 9.46 -8.42 38.60
N LEU A 116 8.85 -7.23 38.82
CA LEU A 116 9.26 -6.31 39.89
C LEU A 116 8.82 -6.74 41.29
N ALA A 117 7.88 -7.69 41.40
CA ALA A 117 7.28 -8.11 42.67
C ALA A 117 7.83 -9.44 43.23
N GLY A 118 8.84 -10.05 42.60
CA GLY A 118 9.53 -11.21 43.18
C GLY A 118 9.94 -12.29 42.20
N GLY A 119 11.24 -12.57 42.17
CA GLY A 119 11.74 -13.94 42.05
C GLY A 119 12.09 -14.45 40.66
N GLN A 120 11.24 -14.41 39.64
CA GLN A 120 11.54 -15.10 38.37
C GLN A 120 11.01 -14.38 37.11
N SER A 121 11.94 -14.14 36.17
CA SER A 121 11.81 -13.48 34.86
C SER A 121 11.49 -11.97 34.88
N SER A 122 12.52 -11.14 35.03
CA SER A 122 12.47 -9.72 34.65
C SER A 122 12.86 -9.55 33.17
N GLY A 123 12.16 -8.67 32.44
CA GLY A 123 12.60 -8.17 31.13
C GLY A 123 12.06 -8.89 29.88
N ALA A 124 11.02 -9.72 29.97
CA ALA A 124 10.40 -10.30 28.77
C ALA A 124 9.57 -9.24 28.01
N PHE A 125 9.96 -8.98 26.75
CA PHE A 125 9.21 -8.16 25.81
C PHE A 125 8.46 -9.06 24.83
N ARG A 126 7.16 -8.81 24.63
CA ARG A 126 6.39 -9.42 23.56
C ARG A 126 6.31 -8.44 22.40
N ASN A 127 6.98 -8.76 21.31
CA ASN A 127 6.94 -7.96 20.08
C ASN A 127 5.92 -8.53 19.11
N ALA A 128 5.16 -7.67 18.46
CA ALA A 128 4.24 -8.07 17.41
C ALA A 128 4.28 -7.06 16.25
N ILE A 129 4.02 -7.55 15.03
CA ILE A 129 3.73 -6.68 13.88
C ILE A 129 2.21 -6.60 13.79
N GLU A 130 1.69 -5.39 13.93
CA GLU A 130 0.25 -5.12 13.96
C GLU A 130 -0.32 -4.87 12.56
N CYS A 131 0.46 -4.27 11.67
CA CYS A 131 0.00 -3.89 10.35
C CYS A 131 1.14 -3.86 9.32
N PHE A 132 0.84 -4.32 8.11
CA PHE A 132 1.73 -4.31 6.96
C PHE A 132 1.25 -3.25 5.98
N ASN A 133 2.12 -2.32 5.62
CA ASN A 133 1.77 -1.17 4.79
C ASN A 133 2.63 -1.16 3.53
N PHE A 134 1.98 -1.01 2.38
CA PHE A 134 2.66 -0.83 1.10
C PHE A 134 1.89 0.11 0.20
N GLY A 135 2.58 0.81 -0.70
CA GLY A 135 1.93 1.73 -1.62
C GLY A 135 2.92 2.54 -2.43
N TYR A 136 2.50 3.74 -2.78
CA TYR A 136 3.31 4.67 -3.55
C TYR A 136 2.88 6.12 -3.31
N LYS A 137 3.72 7.05 -3.76
CA LYS A 137 3.37 8.45 -3.96
C LYS A 137 3.68 8.88 -5.39
N LYS A 138 2.93 9.86 -5.89
CA LYS A 138 3.05 10.40 -7.24
C LYS A 138 2.55 11.82 -7.30
N THR A 139 3.34 12.69 -7.92
CA THR A 139 2.87 14.00 -8.39
C THR A 139 2.56 13.91 -9.87
N MET A 140 1.45 14.52 -10.28
CA MET A 140 0.94 14.47 -11.65
C MET A 140 0.28 15.79 -12.02
N ASP A 141 0.55 16.23 -13.24
CA ASP A 141 -0.14 17.34 -13.87
C ASP A 141 -1.38 16.80 -14.58
N LEU A 142 -2.56 17.10 -14.03
CA LEU A 142 -3.84 16.66 -14.54
C LEU A 142 -4.70 17.87 -14.88
N HIS A 143 -4.91 18.11 -16.17
CA HIS A 143 -5.55 19.32 -16.69
C HIS A 143 -4.78 20.57 -16.25
N ASP A 144 -5.42 21.45 -15.47
CA ASP A 144 -4.90 22.70 -14.92
C ASP A 144 -4.36 22.56 -13.49
N ALA A 145 -4.49 21.39 -12.87
CA ALA A 145 -4.06 21.13 -11.50
C ALA A 145 -2.81 20.23 -11.43
N ASN A 146 -1.84 20.64 -10.60
CA ASN A 146 -0.76 19.77 -10.14
C ASN A 146 -1.23 19.07 -8.87
N ILE A 147 -1.46 17.76 -8.97
CA ILE A 147 -1.99 16.94 -7.88
C ILE A 147 -0.87 16.05 -7.35
N SER A 148 -0.63 16.14 -6.05
CA SER A 148 0.23 15.20 -5.32
C SER A 148 -0.64 14.19 -4.59
N PHE A 149 -0.48 12.92 -4.97
CA PHE A 149 -1.28 11.80 -4.51
C PHE A 149 -0.38 10.74 -3.89
N GLN A 150 -0.80 10.21 -2.75
CA GLN A 150 -0.17 9.08 -2.08
C GLN A 150 -1.28 8.14 -1.65
N CYS A 151 -1.09 6.85 -1.94
CA CYS A 151 -2.01 5.81 -1.52
C CYS A 151 -1.21 4.66 -0.90
N VAL A 152 -1.53 4.33 0.35
CA VAL A 152 -0.94 3.22 1.08
C VAL A 152 -2.05 2.24 1.42
N CYS A 153 -1.89 0.98 0.98
CA CYS A 153 -2.73 -0.12 1.41
C CYS A 153 -2.21 -0.63 2.75
N SER A 154 -3.06 -0.59 3.76
CA SER A 154 -2.80 -1.08 5.11
C SER A 154 -3.49 -2.43 5.30
N LEU A 155 -2.73 -3.42 5.77
CA LEU A 155 -3.21 -4.75 6.11
C LEU A 155 -2.95 -5.00 7.61
N PRO A 156 -3.85 -4.57 8.50
CA PRO A 156 -3.81 -4.94 9.90
C PRO A 156 -3.98 -6.46 10.09
N ILE A 157 -3.42 -7.02 11.15
CA ILE A 157 -3.56 -8.46 11.45
C ILE A 157 -4.93 -8.81 12.04
N ASN A 158 -5.53 -7.91 12.81
CA ASN A 158 -6.77 -8.16 13.55
C ASN A 158 -7.95 -7.26 13.11
N GLU A 159 -7.78 -6.48 12.04
CA GLU A 159 -8.79 -5.53 11.55
C GLU A 159 -8.92 -5.61 10.02
N GLY A 160 -9.91 -4.91 9.47
CA GLY A 160 -10.11 -4.82 8.02
C GLY A 160 -8.97 -4.07 7.34
N ALA A 161 -8.66 -4.48 6.10
CA ALA A 161 -7.75 -3.73 5.25
C ALA A 161 -8.37 -2.37 4.86
N PHE A 162 -7.54 -1.34 4.70
CA PHE A 162 -7.98 -0.01 4.29
C PHE A 162 -6.93 0.70 3.41
N PHE A 163 -7.37 1.69 2.63
CA PHE A 163 -6.48 2.61 1.94
C PHE A 163 -6.30 3.89 2.75
N GLN A 164 -5.05 4.26 3.00
CA GLN A 164 -4.66 5.58 3.46
C GLN A 164 -4.40 6.45 2.23
N ILE A 165 -5.35 7.32 1.92
CA ILE A 165 -5.30 8.21 0.77
C ILE A 165 -4.92 9.60 1.26
N LYS A 166 -3.80 10.10 0.77
CA LYS A 166 -3.36 11.47 0.97
C LYS A 166 -3.32 12.18 -0.38
N ILE A 167 -4.01 13.30 -0.47
CA ILE A 167 -4.14 14.07 -1.71
C ILE A 167 -4.01 15.56 -1.43
N SER A 168 -3.32 16.26 -2.31
CA SER A 168 -3.17 17.72 -2.29
C SER A 168 -3.13 18.24 -3.72
N SER A 169 -3.49 19.51 -3.90
CA SER A 169 -3.48 20.22 -5.18
C SER A 169 -2.77 21.56 -5.02
N ASN A 170 -2.16 22.07 -6.09
CA ASN A 170 -1.62 23.43 -6.14
C ASN A 170 -2.72 24.52 -6.13
N MET A 171 -3.98 24.15 -6.39
CA MET A 171 -5.13 25.04 -6.43
C MET A 171 -6.31 24.50 -5.62
N ASP A 172 -7.25 25.38 -5.28
CA ASP A 172 -8.49 25.00 -4.62
C ASP A 172 -9.35 24.18 -5.58
N LEU A 173 -9.77 23.00 -5.15
CA LEU A 173 -10.68 22.12 -5.89
C LEU A 173 -11.78 21.66 -4.94
N PRO A 174 -13.00 22.21 -5.02
CA PRO A 174 -14.12 21.67 -4.29
C PRO A 174 -14.60 20.41 -5.01
N GLY A 175 -14.43 19.25 -4.39
CA GLY A 175 -14.66 17.98 -5.05
C GLY A 175 -14.72 16.79 -4.11
N GLN A 176 -14.68 15.61 -4.72
CA GLN A 176 -14.82 14.34 -4.04
C GLN A 176 -13.88 13.28 -4.62
N LEU A 177 -13.46 12.36 -3.78
CA LEU A 177 -12.79 11.14 -4.22
C LEU A 177 -13.84 10.15 -4.73
N VAL A 178 -13.55 9.54 -5.87
CA VAL A 178 -14.35 8.49 -6.49
C VAL A 178 -13.56 7.20 -6.45
N ILE A 179 -14.10 6.20 -5.75
CA ILE A 179 -13.46 4.90 -5.58
C ILE A 179 -14.21 3.87 -6.42
N ARG A 180 -13.45 3.13 -7.23
CA ARG A 180 -13.98 2.10 -8.11
C ARG A 180 -13.38 0.74 -7.80
N LYS A 181 -14.24 -0.28 -7.82
CA LYS A 181 -13.88 -1.70 -7.73
C LYS A 181 -14.26 -2.37 -9.05
N ASN A 182 -13.29 -2.96 -9.73
CA ASN A 182 -13.44 -3.59 -11.04
C ASN A 182 -14.08 -2.66 -12.09
N GLY A 183 -13.85 -1.35 -11.99
CA GLY A 183 -14.40 -0.32 -12.88
C GLY A 183 -15.76 0.24 -12.47
N LEU A 184 -16.46 -0.39 -11.51
CA LEU A 184 -17.71 0.09 -10.97
C LEU A 184 -17.45 1.05 -9.80
N ILE A 185 -18.17 2.17 -9.76
CA ILE A 185 -18.14 3.08 -8.62
C ILE A 185 -18.77 2.38 -7.41
N ILE A 186 -18.01 2.31 -6.32
CA ILE A 186 -18.48 1.73 -5.05
C ILE A 186 -18.58 2.76 -3.93
N ASP A 187 -17.90 3.91 -4.07
CA ASP A 187 -18.00 4.97 -3.08
C ASP A 187 -17.67 6.36 -3.64
N ARG A 188 -18.14 7.37 -2.93
CA ARG A 188 -17.84 8.80 -3.12
C ARG A 188 -17.58 9.45 -1.77
N VAL A 189 -16.40 10.02 -1.60
CA VAL A 189 -16.02 10.69 -0.36
C VAL A 189 -15.84 12.17 -0.63
N VAL A 190 -16.67 13.01 0.00
CA VAL A 190 -16.54 14.47 -0.08
C VAL A 190 -15.18 14.87 0.49
N ALA A 191 -14.34 15.47 -0.37
CA ALA A 191 -12.93 15.73 -0.07
C ALA A 191 -12.50 17.03 -0.74
N PRO A 192 -13.01 18.20 -0.31
CA PRO A 192 -12.61 19.47 -0.88
C PRO A 192 -11.12 19.72 -0.61
N LEU A 193 -10.38 20.04 -1.66
CA LEU A 193 -8.96 20.36 -1.58
C LEU A 193 -8.79 21.86 -1.52
N LYS A 194 -7.97 22.30 -0.56
CA LYS A 194 -7.46 23.67 -0.49
C LYS A 194 -6.02 23.68 -1.02
N ALA A 195 -5.66 24.70 -1.77
CA ALA A 195 -4.36 24.87 -2.38
C ALA A 195 -3.23 24.66 -1.37
N ASN A 196 -2.31 23.75 -1.69
CA ASN A 196 -1.14 23.38 -0.89
C ASN A 196 -1.44 22.77 0.49
N HIS A 197 -2.69 22.37 0.74
CA HIS A 197 -3.06 21.59 1.92
C HIS A 197 -3.36 20.14 1.53
N ALA A 198 -2.85 19.21 2.34
CA ALA A 198 -3.12 17.79 2.14
C ALA A 198 -4.36 17.36 2.92
N GLY A 199 -5.32 16.77 2.20
CA GLY A 199 -6.38 15.95 2.79
C GLY A 199 -5.87 14.54 3.04
N MET A 200 -6.34 13.91 4.11
CA MET A 200 -6.02 12.52 4.46
C MET A 200 -7.31 11.78 4.82
N ILE A 201 -7.52 10.62 4.21
CA ILE A 201 -8.70 9.79 4.40
C ILE A 201 -8.23 8.34 4.54
N ASN A 202 -8.77 7.64 5.55
CA ASN A 202 -8.71 6.18 5.64
C ASN A 202 -10.02 5.63 5.08
N TRP A 203 -9.94 4.86 4.01
CA TRP A 203 -11.10 4.24 3.37
C TRP A 203 -11.02 2.72 3.50
N ASP A 204 -11.95 2.14 4.24
CA ASP A 204 -12.01 0.70 4.48
C ASP A 204 -12.37 -0.06 3.20
N LEU A 205 -11.65 -1.16 2.94
CA LEU A 205 -11.96 -2.00 1.78
C LEU A 205 -13.30 -2.71 1.98
N ARG A 206 -14.16 -2.56 0.98
CA ARG A 206 -15.48 -3.22 0.87
C ARG A 206 -15.51 -4.23 -0.29
#